data_AF-A0A927FC95-F1
#
_entry.id   AF-A0A927FC95-F1
#
_cell.length_a   1.000
_cell.length_b   1.000
_cell.length_c   1.000
_cell.angle_alpha   90.00
_cell.angle_beta   90.00
_cell.angle_gamma   90.00
#
_symmetry.space_group_name_H-M   'P 1'
#
loop_
_entity.id
_entity.type
_entity.pdbx_description
1 polymer ?
#
loop_
_entity_poly.entity_id
_entity_poly.type
_entity_poly.pdbx_seq_one_letter_code
_entity_poly.pdbx_strand_id
1 'polypeptide(L)'
;MSDSELIDWEQLEMIFGEEEDEFDEDMAELFHEFVEDGNGQFGKIDAAEFSTDRAVIAKESHKLKGSASNFGFTQVANLLAHIEDDIETLTADDFVNSLEAARSGFAKSVETVMARYPALAAGAN
;
A
#
# COMPACT_ATOMS: atom_id res chain seq x y z
N MET A 1 5.33 14.30 11.07
CA MET A 1 4.94 13.72 9.78
C MET A 1 3.48 14.04 9.60
N SER A 2 3.16 14.82 8.58
CA SER A 2 1.79 15.20 8.25
C SER A 2 1.10 14.02 7.57
N ASP A 3 -0.19 13.80 7.78
CA ASP A 3 -0.93 12.74 7.06
C ASP A 3 -0.91 12.97 5.54
N SER A 4 -0.65 14.21 5.10
CA SER A 4 -0.46 14.57 3.69
C SER A 4 0.86 14.07 3.08
N GLU A 5 1.81 13.56 3.89
CA GLU A 5 3.04 12.93 3.38
C GLU A 5 2.83 11.43 3.12
N LEU A 6 1.78 10.84 3.69
CA LEU A 6 1.49 9.41 3.61
C LEU A 6 0.57 9.10 2.43
N ILE A 7 -0.45 9.95 2.25
CA ILE A 7 -1.53 9.77 1.28
C ILE A 7 -1.61 11.02 0.40
N ASP A 8 -1.54 10.80 -0.91
CA ASP A 8 -2.02 11.72 -1.92
C ASP A 8 -3.55 11.67 -1.95
N TRP A 9 -4.15 12.60 -1.21
CA TRP A 9 -5.59 12.69 -1.08
C TRP A 9 -6.28 13.09 -2.38
N GLU A 10 -5.63 13.90 -3.22
CA GLU A 10 -6.20 14.28 -4.51
C GLU A 10 -6.39 13.02 -5.38
N GLN A 11 -5.39 12.14 -5.41
CA GLN A 11 -5.48 10.90 -6.16
C GLN A 11 -6.52 9.92 -5.60
N LEU A 12 -6.65 9.84 -4.27
CA LEU A 12 -7.65 9.00 -3.62
C LEU A 12 -9.08 9.53 -3.85
N GLU A 13 -9.28 10.84 -3.75
CA GLU A 13 -10.55 11.53 -4.02
C GLU A 13 -10.96 11.43 -5.50
N MET A 14 -10.00 11.33 -6.44
CA MET A 14 -10.32 11.02 -7.83
C MET A 14 -10.98 9.64 -8.02
N ILE A 15 -10.75 8.70 -7.10
CA ILE A 15 -11.37 7.36 -7.12
C ILE A 15 -12.69 7.36 -6.35
N PHE A 16 -12.73 8.03 -5.20
CA PHE A 16 -13.83 7.91 -4.23
C PHE A 16 -14.75 9.13 -4.13
N GLY A 17 -14.46 10.21 -4.83
CA GLY A 17 -15.15 11.49 -4.65
C GLY A 17 -14.57 12.32 -3.49
N GLU A 18 -14.96 13.59 -3.46
CA GLU A 18 -14.47 14.58 -2.49
C GLU A 18 -15.25 14.52 -1.16
N GLU A 19 -16.51 14.04 -1.18
CA GLU A 19 -17.44 14.05 -0.04
C GLU A 19 -17.89 12.63 0.36
N GLU A 20 -18.12 12.40 1.66
CA GLU A 20 -18.62 11.12 2.19
C GLU A 20 -19.94 10.67 1.53
N ASP A 21 -20.77 11.61 1.07
CA ASP A 21 -22.06 11.35 0.44
C ASP A 21 -21.93 10.78 -0.99
N GLU A 22 -20.73 10.80 -1.59
CA GLU A 22 -20.41 10.18 -2.89
C GLU A 22 -19.86 8.76 -2.74
N PHE A 23 -19.54 8.34 -1.51
CA PHE A 23 -18.94 7.04 -1.22
C PHE A 23 -20.00 5.93 -1.18
N ASP A 24 -19.93 4.97 -2.11
CA ASP A 24 -20.89 3.86 -2.22
C ASP A 24 -20.28 2.47 -1.91
N GLU A 25 -21.10 1.43 -2.02
CA GLU A 25 -20.72 0.04 -1.72
C GLU A 25 -19.65 -0.49 -2.71
N ASP A 26 -19.70 -0.07 -3.98
CA ASP A 26 -18.74 -0.48 -5.00
C ASP A 26 -17.34 0.13 -4.71
N MET A 27 -17.31 1.38 -4.24
CA MET A 27 -16.08 2.02 -3.77
C MET A 27 -15.51 1.35 -2.52
N ALA A 28 -16.38 0.94 -1.59
CA ALA A 28 -15.98 0.19 -0.41
C ALA A 28 -15.36 -1.16 -0.78
N GLU A 29 -16.01 -1.91 -1.67
CA GLU A 29 -15.52 -3.18 -2.18
C GLU A 29 -14.15 -3.00 -2.86
N LEU A 30 -14.00 -1.99 -3.72
CA LEU A 30 -12.75 -1.69 -4.40
C LEU A 30 -11.61 -1.38 -3.41
N PHE A 31 -11.89 -0.61 -2.35
CA PHE A 31 -10.89 -0.34 -1.31
C PHE A 31 -10.53 -1.61 -0.53
N HIS A 32 -11.50 -2.43 -0.17
CA HIS A 32 -11.26 -3.68 0.56
C HIS A 32 -10.47 -4.68 -0.28
N GLU A 33 -10.77 -4.82 -1.58
CA GLU A 33 -9.99 -5.64 -2.51
C GLU A 33 -8.55 -5.16 -2.56
N PHE A 34 -8.33 -3.84 -2.67
CA PHE A 34 -6.97 -3.26 -2.62
C PHE A 34 -6.23 -3.59 -1.31
N VAL A 35 -6.91 -3.51 -0.16
CA VAL A 35 -6.31 -3.83 1.13
C VAL A 35 -5.99 -5.32 1.25
N GLU A 36 -6.89 -6.21 0.81
CA GLU A 36 -6.68 -7.65 0.80
C GLU A 36 -5.53 -8.03 -0.12
N ASP A 37 -5.53 -7.53 -1.36
CA ASP A 37 -4.47 -7.74 -2.33
C ASP A 37 -3.14 -7.28 -1.76
N GLY A 38 -3.09 -6.05 -1.24
CA GLY A 38 -1.88 -5.46 -0.70
C GLY A 38 -1.25 -6.32 0.40
N ASN A 39 -2.07 -6.79 1.34
CA ASN A 39 -1.64 -7.73 2.37
C ASN A 39 -1.17 -9.07 1.79
N GLY A 40 -1.85 -9.57 0.76
CA GLY A 40 -1.44 -10.77 0.02
C GLY A 40 -0.10 -10.62 -0.68
N GLN A 41 0.21 -9.45 -1.27
CA GLN A 41 1.52 -9.19 -1.87
C GLN A 41 2.62 -9.04 -0.82
N PHE A 42 2.36 -8.35 0.29
CA PHE A 42 3.29 -8.32 1.42
C PHE A 42 3.64 -9.73 1.92
N GLY A 43 2.64 -10.61 2.05
CA GLY A 43 2.87 -12.00 2.46
C GLY A 43 3.73 -12.80 1.45
N LYS A 44 3.62 -12.53 0.15
CA LYS A 44 4.48 -13.14 -0.87
C LYS A 44 5.93 -12.64 -0.78
N ILE A 45 6.11 -11.36 -0.48
CA ILE A 45 7.44 -10.77 -0.28
C ILE A 45 8.10 -11.36 0.98
N ASP A 46 7.36 -11.49 2.09
CA ASP A 46 7.89 -12.10 3.33
C ASP A 46 8.27 -13.57 3.17
N ALA A 47 7.53 -14.30 2.34
CA ALA A 47 7.79 -15.72 2.09
C ALA A 47 8.99 -15.97 1.17
N ALA A 48 9.50 -14.93 0.49
CA ALA A 48 10.63 -15.01 -0.41
C ALA A 48 11.96 -14.89 0.36
N GLU A 49 12.94 -15.72 0.00
CA GLU A 49 14.27 -15.62 0.61
C GLU A 49 15.09 -14.53 -0.09
N PHE A 50 15.49 -13.47 0.63
CA PHE A 50 16.22 -12.33 0.07
C PHE A 50 17.50 -12.71 -0.71
N SER A 51 18.16 -13.79 -0.33
CA SER A 51 19.42 -14.22 -0.94
C SER A 51 19.23 -14.89 -2.32
N THR A 52 18.08 -15.53 -2.56
CA THR A 52 17.82 -16.33 -3.76
C THR A 52 16.66 -15.82 -4.61
N ASP A 53 15.70 -15.11 -4.00
CA ASP A 53 14.42 -14.79 -4.61
C ASP A 53 14.27 -13.29 -4.95
N ARG A 54 15.39 -12.58 -5.14
CA ARG A 54 15.43 -11.14 -5.47
C ARG A 54 14.49 -10.76 -6.63
N ALA A 55 14.45 -11.58 -7.67
CA ALA A 55 13.55 -11.35 -8.82
C ALA A 55 12.06 -11.46 -8.44
N VAL A 56 11.71 -12.33 -7.50
CA VAL A 56 10.34 -12.46 -6.98
C VAL A 56 10.01 -11.25 -6.11
N ILE A 57 10.93 -10.86 -5.22
CA ILE A 57 10.77 -9.68 -4.35
C ILE A 57 10.56 -8.42 -5.19
N ALA A 58 11.40 -8.17 -6.19
CA ALA A 58 11.27 -7.02 -7.08
C ALA A 58 9.94 -7.03 -7.82
N LYS A 59 9.53 -8.19 -8.36
CA LYS A 59 8.27 -8.33 -9.09
C LYS A 59 7.04 -8.08 -8.22
N GLU A 60 6.99 -8.64 -7.01
CA GLU A 60 5.84 -8.43 -6.12
C GLU A 60 5.86 -7.01 -5.52
N SER A 61 7.03 -6.42 -5.26
CA SER A 61 7.18 -5.00 -4.89
C SER A 61 6.68 -4.07 -5.99
N HIS A 62 6.99 -4.36 -7.26
CA HIS A 62 6.50 -3.62 -8.42
C HIS A 62 4.97 -3.60 -8.50
N LYS A 63 4.34 -4.77 -8.34
CA LYS A 63 2.88 -4.88 -8.38
C LYS A 63 2.24 -4.07 -7.26
N LEU A 64 2.74 -4.26 -6.03
CA LEU A 64 2.20 -3.57 -4.87
C LEU A 64 2.43 -2.06 -4.95
N LYS A 65 3.58 -1.62 -5.49
CA LYS A 65 3.85 -0.21 -5.80
C LYS A 65 2.79 0.36 -6.74
N GLY A 66 2.47 -0.37 -7.81
CA GLY A 66 1.44 0.03 -8.77
C GLY A 66 0.09 0.23 -8.11
N SER A 67 -0.36 -0.76 -7.33
CA SER A 67 -1.62 -0.66 -6.58
C SER A 67 -1.60 0.49 -5.57
N ALA A 68 -0.54 0.60 -4.76
CA ALA A 68 -0.40 1.67 -3.77
C ALA A 68 -0.40 3.05 -4.43
N SER A 69 0.30 3.22 -5.55
CA SER A 69 0.32 4.48 -6.29
C SER A 69 -1.06 4.81 -6.85
N ASN A 70 -1.83 3.84 -7.34
CA ASN A 70 -3.17 4.09 -7.87
C ASN A 70 -4.10 4.68 -6.81
N PHE A 71 -4.03 4.20 -5.56
CA PHE A 71 -4.83 4.71 -4.43
C PHE A 71 -4.19 5.90 -3.70
N GLY A 72 -3.10 6.47 -4.22
CA GLY A 72 -2.43 7.61 -3.60
C GLY A 72 -1.61 7.27 -2.35
N PHE A 73 -1.26 6.02 -2.08
CA PHE A 73 -0.42 5.63 -0.93
C PHE A 73 1.06 5.91 -1.22
N THR A 74 1.40 7.18 -1.42
CA THR A 74 2.67 7.66 -2.00
C THR A 74 3.88 7.24 -1.19
N GLN A 75 3.83 7.27 0.14
CA GLN A 75 4.96 6.80 0.95
C GLN A 75 5.22 5.31 0.73
N VAL A 76 4.16 4.49 0.69
CA VAL A 76 4.26 3.04 0.48
C VAL A 76 4.81 2.76 -0.91
N ALA A 77 4.29 3.44 -1.94
CA ALA A 77 4.77 3.32 -3.30
C ALA A 77 6.27 3.66 -3.43
N ASN A 78 6.74 4.72 -2.76
CA ASN A 78 8.15 5.11 -2.78
C ASN A 78 9.05 4.07 -2.09
N LEU A 79 8.62 3.50 -0.96
CA LEU A 79 9.38 2.46 -0.26
C LEU A 79 9.47 1.17 -1.10
N LEU A 80 8.39 0.81 -1.77
CA LEU A 80 8.37 -0.35 -2.67
C LEU A 80 9.18 -0.11 -3.95
N ALA A 81 9.21 1.12 -4.46
CA ALA A 81 10.09 1.52 -5.56
C ALA A 81 11.55 1.36 -5.17
N HIS A 82 11.95 1.80 -3.97
CA HIS A 82 13.30 1.59 -3.46
C HIS A 82 13.66 0.09 -3.40
N ILE A 83 12.76 -0.76 -2.89
CA ILE A 83 12.97 -2.21 -2.86
C ILE A 83 13.15 -2.79 -4.26
N GLU A 84 12.31 -2.41 -5.22
CA GLU A 84 12.36 -2.91 -6.60
C GLU A 84 13.61 -2.44 -7.35
N ASP A 85 13.88 -1.14 -7.33
CA ASP A 85 14.90 -0.50 -8.17
C ASP A 85 16.32 -0.81 -7.65
N ASP A 86 16.48 -0.93 -6.33
CA ASP A 86 17.78 -1.16 -5.68
C ASP A 86 17.99 -2.61 -5.22
N ILE A 87 17.13 -3.57 -5.62
CA ILE A 87 17.16 -4.96 -5.11
C ILE A 87 18.54 -5.63 -5.25
N GLU A 88 19.31 -5.27 -6.28
CA GLU A 88 20.63 -5.85 -6.53
C GLU A 88 21.71 -5.31 -5.59
N THR A 89 21.56 -4.07 -5.13
CA THR A 89 22.53 -3.36 -4.28
C THR A 89 22.09 -3.30 -2.81
N LEU A 90 20.81 -3.56 -2.52
CA LEU A 90 20.25 -3.61 -1.18
C LEU A 90 20.93 -4.68 -0.31
N THR A 91 21.13 -4.32 0.95
CA THR A 91 21.47 -5.29 1.98
C THR A 91 20.21 -5.95 2.51
N ALA A 92 20.36 -7.11 3.17
CA ALA A 92 19.23 -7.78 3.79
C ALA A 92 18.59 -6.92 4.90
N ASP A 93 19.40 -6.21 5.67
CA ASP A 93 18.93 -5.31 6.71
C ASP A 93 18.15 -4.13 6.12
N ASP A 94 18.65 -3.51 5.05
CA ASP A 94 17.95 -2.41 4.36
C ASP A 94 16.63 -2.87 3.75
N PHE A 95 16.60 -4.09 3.17
CA PHE A 95 15.38 -4.70 2.66
C PHE A 95 14.36 -4.91 3.77
N VAL A 96 14.75 -5.53 4.89
CA VAL A 96 13.86 -5.75 6.04
C VAL A 96 13.32 -4.43 6.58
N ASN A 97 14.19 -3.44 6.78
CA ASN A 97 13.79 -2.12 7.28
C ASN A 97 12.81 -1.42 6.31
N SER A 98 13.07 -1.50 5.00
CA SER A 98 12.21 -0.89 3.98
C SER A 98 10.86 -1.58 3.89
N LEU A 99 10.84 -2.90 3.99
CA LEU A 99 9.60 -3.70 3.94
C LEU A 99 8.75 -3.47 5.20
N GLU A 100 9.35 -3.43 6.38
CA GLU A 100 8.67 -3.10 7.63
C GLU A 100 8.11 -1.68 7.60
N ALA A 101 8.88 -0.71 7.10
CA ALA A 101 8.42 0.66 6.92
C ALA A 101 7.24 0.74 5.93
N ALA A 102 7.31 0.00 4.81
CA ALA A 102 6.24 -0.03 3.81
C ALA A 102 4.96 -0.62 4.40
N ARG A 103 5.06 -1.71 5.17
CA ARG A 103 3.93 -2.35 5.84
C ARG A 103 3.30 -1.45 6.89
N SER A 104 4.13 -0.82 7.73
CA SER A 104 3.63 0.12 8.74
C SER A 104 2.98 1.34 8.09
N GLY A 105 3.55 1.86 7.00
CA GLY A 105 2.97 2.93 6.21
C GLY A 105 1.63 2.53 5.62
N PHE A 106 1.54 1.33 5.04
CA PHE A 106 0.30 0.80 4.47
C PHE A 106 -0.81 0.68 5.52
N ALA A 107 -0.53 0.03 6.66
CA ALA A 107 -1.51 -0.11 7.73
C ALA A 107 -1.99 1.26 8.24
N LYS A 108 -1.07 2.20 8.45
CA LYS A 108 -1.41 3.55 8.89
C LYS A 108 -2.24 4.29 7.84
N SER A 109 -1.92 4.17 6.55
CA SER A 109 -2.70 4.77 5.47
C SER A 109 -4.12 4.19 5.42
N VAL A 110 -4.27 2.87 5.56
CA VAL A 110 -5.60 2.22 5.65
C VAL A 110 -6.39 2.75 6.82
N GLU A 111 -5.81 2.79 8.02
CA GLU A 111 -6.46 3.35 9.21
C GLU A 111 -6.90 4.81 9.00
N THR A 112 -6.06 5.61 8.33
CA THR A 112 -6.33 7.03 8.07
C THR A 112 -7.47 7.20 7.08
N VAL A 113 -7.51 6.39 6.01
CA VAL A 113 -8.61 6.38 5.03
C VAL A 113 -9.91 5.94 5.69
N MET A 114 -9.91 4.85 6.46
CA MET A 114 -11.12 4.36 7.15
C MET A 114 -11.63 5.34 8.20
N ALA A 115 -10.74 6.10 8.85
CA ALA A 115 -11.14 7.16 9.77
C ALA A 115 -11.77 8.37 9.05
N ARG A 116 -11.35 8.64 7.80
CA ARG A 116 -11.90 9.71 6.95
C ARG A 116 -13.19 9.32 6.25
N TYR A 117 -13.37 8.03 5.95
CA TYR A 117 -14.57 7.48 5.31
C TYR A 117 -15.16 6.38 6.19
N PRO A 118 -15.95 6.71 7.24
CA PRO A 118 -16.49 5.74 8.19
C PRO A 118 -17.38 4.66 7.55
N ALA A 119 -17.92 4.92 6.35
CA ALA A 119 -18.64 3.93 5.55
C ALA A 119 -17.80 2.67 5.28
N LEU A 120 -16.48 2.80 5.13
CA LEU A 120 -15.54 1.68 4.99
C LEU A 120 -15.48 0.78 6.23
N ALA A 121 -15.73 1.33 7.42
CA ALA A 121 -15.72 0.54 8.65
C ALA A 121 -17.01 -0.27 8.85
N ALA A 122 -18.10 0.10 8.18
CA ALA A 122 -19.41 -0.51 8.33
C ALA A 122 -19.61 -1.76 7.44
N GLY A 123 -18.80 -1.94 6.39
CA GLY A 123 -18.86 -3.06 5.44
C GLY A 123 -18.13 -4.33 5.88
N ALA A 124 -17.36 -4.28 6.97
CA ALA A 124 -16.68 -5.46 7.54
C ALA A 124 -17.65 -6.31 8.39
N ASN A 125 -18.62 -6.98 7.75
CA ASN A 125 -19.50 -7.97 8.39
C ASN A 125 -19.33 -9.36 7.76
#